data_AF-A0A3Q4EHF6-F1
#
_entry.id   AF-A0A3Q4EHF6-F1
#
_cell.length_a   1.000
_cell.length_b   1.000
_cell.length_c   1.000
_cell.angle_alpha   90.00
_cell.angle_beta   90.00
_cell.angle_gamma   90.00
#
_symmetry.space_group_name_H-M   'P 1'
#
loop_
_entity.id
_entity.type
_entity.pdbx_description
1 polymer ?
#
loop_
_entity_poly.entity_id
_entity_poly.type
_entity_poly.pdbx_seq_one_letter_code
_entity_poly.pdbx_strand_id
1 'polypeptide(L)'
;MSFGASFVSFLNAMMTFEEEKMQLACDDLKTTEKLCESEEAGVIETIKNKIKKNVDARKSTPSMVDRLQRQIIIADCQVYLAVLSFVKQELSAYIKGGWILRKAWKIYSKCYVDINALQELYQKKLTEEPLASDAANDNHVVAEGVTEESLSRLKGAVSFGYGLFHLCISMVPPNLLKIINLLGFPGDRLQGLSSLTYASEN
;
A
#
# COMPACT_ATOMS: atom_id res chain seq x y z
N MET A 1 12.81 9.69 7.91
CA MET A 1 13.10 9.56 6.47
C MET A 1 11.78 9.69 5.72
N SER A 2 11.70 10.44 4.61
CA SER A 2 10.52 10.39 3.75
C SER A 2 10.61 9.18 2.80
N PHE A 3 9.47 8.68 2.32
CA PHE A 3 9.46 7.57 1.37
C PHE A 3 10.28 7.87 0.10
N GLY A 4 10.15 9.08 -0.45
CA GLY A 4 10.91 9.50 -1.63
C GLY A 4 12.43 9.50 -1.40
N ALA A 5 12.89 9.91 -0.22
CA ALA A 5 14.31 9.87 0.12
C ALA A 5 14.84 8.43 0.20
N SER A 6 14.09 7.53 0.83
CA SER A 6 14.43 6.10 0.90
C SER A 6 14.42 5.43 -0.47
N PHE A 7 13.50 5.81 -1.36
CA PHE A 7 13.49 5.35 -2.74
C PHE A 7 14.72 5.82 -3.52
N VAL A 8 15.16 7.07 -3.32
CA VAL A 8 16.41 7.57 -3.92
C VAL A 8 17.63 6.82 -3.39
N SER A 9 17.71 6.56 -2.08
CA SER A 9 18.76 5.72 -1.49
C SER A 9 18.78 4.32 -2.14
N PHE A 10 17.60 3.71 -2.33
CA PHE A 10 17.45 2.43 -3.03
C PHE A 10 17.94 2.49 -4.48
N LEU A 11 17.53 3.50 -5.26
CA LEU A 11 18.00 3.65 -6.64
C LEU A 11 19.51 3.82 -6.72
N ASN A 12 20.10 4.65 -5.85
CA ASN A 12 21.55 4.84 -5.79
C ASN A 12 22.27 3.52 -5.50
N ALA A 13 21.79 2.74 -4.51
CA ALA A 13 22.32 1.43 -4.21
C ALA A 13 22.24 0.46 -5.40
N MET A 14 21.12 0.45 -6.13
CA MET A 14 20.91 -0.40 -7.30
C MET A 14 21.75 0.00 -8.51
N MET A 15 22.16 1.26 -8.61
CA MET A 15 23.01 1.73 -9.70
C MET A 15 24.49 1.44 -9.45
N THR A 16 24.93 1.45 -8.18
CA THR A 16 26.36 1.34 -7.84
C THR A 16 26.75 -0.06 -7.39
N PHE A 17 25.82 -0.85 -6.86
CA PHE A 17 26.05 -2.17 -6.26
C PHE A 17 27.09 -2.15 -5.11
N GLU A 18 27.30 -1.00 -4.48
CA GLU A 18 28.19 -0.86 -3.32
C GLU A 18 27.49 -1.36 -2.05
N GLU A 19 28.15 -2.23 -1.28
CA GLU A 19 27.55 -2.87 -0.10
C GLU A 19 27.11 -1.85 0.96
N GLU A 20 27.90 -0.80 1.19
CA GLU A 20 27.57 0.29 2.12
C GLU A 20 26.28 1.02 1.71
N LYS A 21 26.12 1.32 0.41
CA LYS A 21 24.91 1.97 -0.11
C LYS A 21 23.70 1.06 -0.06
N MET A 22 23.88 -0.24 -0.34
CA MET A 22 22.81 -1.24 -0.18
C MET A 22 22.34 -1.35 1.27
N GLN A 23 23.27 -1.32 2.22
CA GLN A 23 22.95 -1.34 3.65
C GLN A 23 22.24 -0.07 4.09
N LEU A 24 22.72 1.11 3.67
CA LEU A 24 22.05 2.38 3.91
C LEU A 24 20.61 2.39 3.38
N ALA A 25 20.40 1.95 2.13
CA ALA A 25 19.07 1.85 1.54
C ALA A 25 18.16 0.89 2.32
N CYS A 26 18.69 -0.24 2.80
CA CYS A 26 17.95 -1.19 3.63
C CYS A 26 17.46 -0.54 4.94
N ASP A 27 18.32 0.25 5.59
CA ASP A 27 18.00 0.90 6.86
C ASP A 27 17.03 2.08 6.68
N ASP A 28 17.17 2.85 5.60
CA ASP A 28 16.24 3.93 5.21
C ASP A 28 14.82 3.38 4.94
N LEU A 29 14.73 2.28 4.18
CA LEU A 29 13.46 1.61 3.86
C LEU A 29 12.77 1.07 5.12
N LYS A 30 13.52 0.39 6.01
CA LYS A 30 12.96 -0.11 7.29
C LYS A 30 12.54 1.03 8.21
N THR A 31 13.28 2.12 8.23
CA THR A 31 12.91 3.32 9.00
C THR A 31 11.59 3.89 8.48
N THR A 32 11.41 3.92 7.16
CA THR A 32 10.17 4.38 6.52
C THR A 32 8.98 3.47 6.84
N GLU A 33 9.17 2.15 6.79
CA GLU A 33 8.16 1.15 7.18
C GLU A 33 7.72 1.37 8.63
N LYS A 34 8.68 1.50 9.56
CA LYS A 34 8.39 1.70 10.98
C LYS A 34 7.61 2.99 11.24
N LEU A 35 7.91 4.07 10.52
CA LEU A 35 7.16 5.32 10.62
C LEU A 35 5.70 5.10 10.18
N CYS A 36 5.48 4.38 9.07
CA CYS A 36 4.14 4.06 8.59
C CYS A 36 3.35 3.13 9.53
N GLU A 37 4.02 2.16 10.19
CA GLU A 37 3.39 1.25 11.16
C GLU A 37 3.06 1.93 12.51
N SER A 38 3.98 2.75 13.03
CA SER A 38 3.85 3.36 14.36
C SER A 38 2.70 4.38 14.46
N GLU A 39 2.37 5.05 13.35
CA GLU A 39 1.22 5.94 13.26
C GLU A 39 -0.12 5.19 13.24
N GLU A 40 -0.11 3.90 12.92
CA GLU A 40 -1.29 3.04 12.95
C GLU A 40 -1.54 2.44 14.35
N ALA A 41 -0.48 2.10 15.09
CA ALA A 41 -0.55 1.56 16.45
C ALA A 41 -1.04 2.57 17.51
N GLY A 42 -0.82 3.87 17.29
CA GLY A 42 -1.32 4.94 18.17
C GLY A 42 -2.86 5.00 18.29
N VAL A 43 -3.60 4.31 17.41
CA VAL A 43 -5.06 4.25 17.43
C VAL A 43 -5.57 3.33 18.56
N ILE A 44 -4.88 2.23 18.86
CA ILE A 44 -5.29 1.29 19.94
C ILE A 44 -5.09 1.95 21.32
N GLU A 45 -4.06 2.78 21.47
CA GLU A 45 -3.80 3.52 22.71
C GLU A 45 -4.77 4.71 22.90
N THR A 46 -5.28 5.28 21.79
CA THR A 46 -6.20 6.43 21.82
C THR A 46 -7.64 6.04 22.23
N ILE A 47 -8.11 4.82 21.91
CA ILE A 47 -9.43 4.34 22.37
C ILE A 47 -9.47 4.21 23.90
N LYS A 48 -8.34 3.87 24.53
CA LYS A 48 -8.22 3.76 25.98
C LYS A 48 -8.26 5.13 26.69
N ASN A 49 -7.95 6.21 25.97
CA ASN A 49 -7.84 7.57 26.54
C ASN A 49 -9.05 8.48 26.27
N LYS A 50 -10.00 8.10 25.40
CA LYS A 50 -11.20 8.91 25.08
C LYS A 50 -12.25 9.04 26.19
N ILE A 51 -12.05 8.42 27.36
CA ILE A 51 -12.91 8.64 28.55
C ILE A 51 -12.41 9.84 29.39
N LYS A 52 -11.21 10.38 29.11
CA LYS A 52 -10.64 11.47 29.91
C LYS A 52 -10.22 12.62 29.00
N LYS A 53 -10.96 13.72 29.12
CA LYS A 53 -10.57 15.10 28.83
C LYS A 53 -10.81 15.63 27.41
N ASN A 54 -11.88 16.42 27.37
CA ASN A 54 -12.08 17.59 26.51
C ASN A 54 -10.89 18.57 26.61
N VAL A 55 -10.64 19.30 25.51
CA VAL A 55 -9.76 20.47 25.33
C VAL A 55 -8.30 20.18 24.91
N ASP A 56 -8.02 20.62 23.68
CA ASP A 56 -6.71 20.88 23.03
C ASP A 56 -5.84 19.71 22.53
N ALA A 57 -6.20 19.16 21.37
CA ALA A 57 -5.25 18.84 20.30
C ALA A 57 -6.00 18.48 19.01
N ARG A 58 -5.97 19.36 18.01
CA ARG A 58 -6.28 19.03 16.61
C ARG A 58 -5.21 18.07 16.04
N LYS A 59 -5.09 16.86 16.58
CA LYS A 59 -4.52 15.73 15.83
C LYS A 59 -5.69 15.06 15.16
N SER A 60 -5.96 15.45 13.92
CA SER A 60 -6.93 14.80 13.05
C SER A 60 -6.68 13.29 13.10
N THR A 61 -7.73 12.53 13.38
CA THR A 61 -7.75 11.09 13.11
C THR A 61 -7.22 10.89 11.69
N PRO A 62 -6.21 10.03 11.43
CA PRO A 62 -5.74 9.80 10.08
C PRO A 62 -6.93 9.39 9.22
N SER A 63 -7.13 10.07 8.08
CA SER A 63 -8.20 9.69 7.16
C SER A 63 -7.98 8.23 6.75
N MET A 64 -9.06 7.50 6.48
CA MET A 64 -8.98 6.14 5.94
C MET A 64 -8.07 6.06 4.71
N VAL A 65 -8.06 7.13 3.91
CA VAL A 65 -7.16 7.31 2.75
C VAL A 65 -5.70 7.33 3.19
N ASP A 66 -5.34 8.09 4.24
CA ASP A 66 -3.97 8.18 4.72
C ASP A 66 -3.48 6.84 5.27
N ARG A 67 -4.37 6.04 5.87
CA ARG A 67 -4.03 4.70 6.36
C ARG A 67 -3.71 3.76 5.20
N LEU A 68 -4.55 3.74 4.18
CA LEU A 68 -4.34 2.93 2.98
C LEU A 68 -3.09 3.37 2.21
N GLN A 69 -2.84 4.69 2.11
CA GLN A 69 -1.63 5.22 1.48
C GLN A 69 -0.36 4.73 2.19
N ARG A 70 -0.36 4.73 3.53
CA ARG A 70 0.76 4.18 4.34
C ARG A 70 0.95 2.68 4.11
N GLN A 71 -0.14 1.92 4.02
CA GLN A 71 -0.05 0.48 3.75
C GLN A 71 0.54 0.19 2.36
N ILE A 72 0.19 0.99 1.34
CA ILE A 72 0.83 0.90 0.01
C ILE A 72 2.32 1.22 0.11
N ILE A 73 2.72 2.27 0.83
CA ILE A 73 4.13 2.61 1.06
C ILE A 73 4.89 1.46 1.74
N ILE A 74 4.29 0.80 2.74
CA ILE A 74 4.88 -0.37 3.38
C ILE A 74 5.08 -1.49 2.35
N ALA A 75 4.09 -1.74 1.48
CA ALA A 75 4.19 -2.74 0.44
C ALA A 75 5.32 -2.43 -0.56
N ASP A 76 5.46 -1.17 -0.99
CA ASP A 76 6.56 -0.70 -1.85
C ASP A 76 7.92 -0.94 -1.17
N CYS A 77 8.05 -0.58 0.12
CA CYS A 77 9.26 -0.83 0.89
C CYS A 77 9.62 -2.31 0.95
N GLN A 78 8.63 -3.20 1.12
CA GLN A 78 8.88 -4.65 1.08
C GLN A 78 9.38 -5.09 -0.30
N VAL A 79 8.82 -4.58 -1.40
CA VAL A 79 9.30 -4.89 -2.76
C VAL A 79 10.77 -4.47 -2.91
N TYR A 80 11.12 -3.24 -2.52
CA TYR A 80 12.51 -2.76 -2.63
C TYR A 80 13.48 -3.55 -1.75
N LEU A 81 13.08 -3.94 -0.53
CA LEU A 81 13.87 -4.81 0.34
C LEU A 81 14.05 -6.22 -0.25
N ALA A 82 13.04 -6.77 -0.92
CA ALA A 82 13.16 -8.04 -1.62
C ALA A 82 14.15 -7.94 -2.78
N VAL A 83 14.08 -6.86 -3.58
CA VAL A 83 15.04 -6.61 -4.67
C VAL A 83 16.47 -6.49 -4.15
N LEU A 84 16.70 -5.70 -3.09
CA LEU A 84 18.02 -5.60 -2.45
C LEU A 84 18.53 -6.96 -1.95
N SER A 85 17.64 -7.82 -1.45
CA SER A 85 18.00 -9.18 -1.02
C SER A 85 18.40 -10.05 -2.20
N PHE A 86 17.69 -9.96 -3.34
CA PHE A 86 18.01 -10.73 -4.54
C PHE A 86 19.34 -10.33 -5.17
N VAL A 87 19.71 -9.05 -5.11
CA VAL A 87 20.99 -8.57 -5.65
C VAL A 87 22.21 -9.15 -4.94
N LYS A 88 22.08 -9.62 -3.69
CA LYS A 88 23.20 -10.23 -2.94
C LYS A 88 23.67 -11.58 -3.51
N GLN A 89 22.89 -12.19 -4.40
CA GLN A 89 23.21 -13.47 -5.05
C GLN A 89 23.47 -14.68 -4.13
N GLU A 90 23.03 -14.62 -2.87
CA GLU A 90 23.13 -15.72 -1.92
C GLU A 90 21.82 -16.53 -1.84
N LEU A 91 21.92 -17.86 -1.70
CA LEU A 91 20.74 -18.73 -1.57
C LEU A 91 19.84 -18.33 -0.39
N SER A 92 20.42 -18.00 0.76
CA SER A 92 19.71 -17.51 1.95
C SER A 92 18.99 -16.19 1.67
N ALA A 93 19.62 -15.28 0.92
CA ALA A 93 19.05 -13.99 0.54
C ALA A 93 17.90 -14.15 -0.47
N TYR A 94 17.95 -15.13 -1.39
CA TYR A 94 16.83 -15.46 -2.27
C TYR A 94 15.62 -15.98 -1.50
N ILE A 95 15.83 -16.88 -0.53
CA ILE A 95 14.74 -17.37 0.32
C ILE A 95 14.11 -16.20 1.08
N LYS A 96 14.93 -15.39 1.74
CA LYS A 96 14.48 -14.20 2.48
C LYS A 96 13.72 -13.23 1.58
N GLY A 97 14.26 -12.92 0.40
CA GLY A 97 13.62 -12.02 -0.57
C GLY A 97 12.26 -12.55 -1.02
N GLY A 98 12.13 -13.85 -1.27
CA GLY A 98 10.83 -14.48 -1.60
C GLY A 98 9.80 -14.35 -0.47
N TRP A 99 10.21 -14.52 0.80
CA TRP A 99 9.34 -14.31 1.96
C TRP A 99 8.90 -12.85 2.12
N ILE A 100 9.81 -11.90 1.91
CA ILE A 100 9.50 -10.46 1.94
C ILE A 100 8.53 -10.11 0.80
N LEU A 101 8.76 -10.64 -0.41
CA LEU A 101 7.88 -10.43 -1.56
C LEU A 101 6.46 -10.99 -1.29
N ARG A 102 6.35 -12.10 -0.54
CA ARG A 102 5.06 -12.61 -0.06
C ARG A 102 4.35 -11.65 0.90
N LYS A 103 5.09 -10.98 1.79
CA LYS A 103 4.53 -9.95 2.67
C LYS A 103 3.99 -8.79 1.83
N ALA A 104 4.77 -8.28 0.88
CA ALA A 104 4.34 -7.21 -0.04
C ALA A 104 3.03 -7.55 -0.76
N TRP A 105 2.96 -8.74 -1.37
CA TRP A 105 1.76 -9.22 -2.07
C TRP A 105 0.50 -9.17 -1.19
N LYS A 106 0.59 -9.68 0.04
CA LYS A 106 -0.55 -9.70 0.96
C LYS A 106 -1.05 -8.29 1.27
N ILE A 107 -0.14 -7.34 1.43
CA ILE A 107 -0.48 -5.95 1.73
C ILE A 107 -1.14 -5.31 0.51
N TYR A 108 -0.57 -5.42 -0.70
CA TYR A 108 -1.21 -4.91 -1.92
C TYR A 108 -2.58 -5.52 -2.15
N SER A 109 -2.71 -6.85 -2.05
CA SER A 109 -3.97 -7.55 -2.25
C SER A 109 -5.04 -7.08 -1.27
N LYS A 110 -4.69 -6.90 0.01
CA LYS A 110 -5.60 -6.34 1.00
C LYS A 110 -6.00 -4.90 0.66
N CYS A 111 -5.03 -4.03 0.38
CA CYS A 111 -5.31 -2.63 0.04
C CYS A 111 -6.21 -2.53 -1.19
N TYR A 112 -5.97 -3.36 -2.22
CA TYR A 112 -6.76 -3.37 -3.44
C TYR A 112 -8.23 -3.69 -3.16
N VAL A 113 -8.49 -4.71 -2.34
CA VAL A 113 -9.86 -5.06 -1.91
C VAL A 113 -10.50 -3.92 -1.09
N ASP A 114 -9.78 -3.40 -0.09
CA ASP A 114 -10.27 -2.35 0.79
C ASP A 114 -10.60 -1.05 0.02
N ILE A 115 -9.78 -0.68 -0.97
CA ILE A 115 -9.97 0.51 -1.81
C ILE A 115 -11.16 0.34 -2.74
N ASN A 116 -11.32 -0.82 -3.38
CA ASN A 116 -12.48 -1.07 -4.24
C ASN A 116 -13.79 -1.05 -3.43
N ALA A 117 -13.81 -1.65 -2.23
CA ALA A 117 -14.97 -1.58 -1.35
C ALA A 117 -15.30 -0.13 -0.95
N LEU A 118 -14.28 0.67 -0.65
CA LEU A 118 -14.46 2.10 -0.33
C LEU A 118 -15.04 2.88 -1.51
N GLN A 119 -14.61 2.58 -2.74
CA GLN A 119 -15.14 3.20 -3.95
C GLN A 119 -16.61 2.81 -4.20
N GLU A 120 -16.96 1.54 -4.04
CA GLU A 120 -18.35 1.10 -4.18
C GLU A 120 -19.28 1.79 -3.17
N LEU A 121 -18.84 1.96 -1.93
CA LEU A 121 -19.60 2.68 -0.90
C LEU A 121 -19.78 4.17 -1.27
N TYR A 122 -18.75 4.80 -1.82
CA TYR A 122 -18.84 6.18 -2.28
C TYR A 122 -19.83 6.32 -3.46
N GLN A 123 -19.77 5.41 -4.43
CA GLN A 123 -20.67 5.40 -5.59
C GLN A 123 -22.13 5.21 -5.20
N LYS A 124 -22.41 4.29 -4.26
CA LYS A 124 -23.78 4.04 -3.75
C LYS A 124 -24.35 5.29 -3.07
N LYS A 125 -23.56 5.98 -2.25
CA LYS A 125 -23.99 7.22 -1.60
C LYS A 125 -24.34 8.32 -2.60
N LEU A 126 -23.60 8.45 -3.71
CA LEU A 126 -23.95 9.40 -4.77
C LEU A 126 -25.23 9.02 -5.53
N THR A 127 -25.55 7.73 -5.62
CA THR A 127 -26.69 7.22 -6.41
C THR A 127 -27.98 7.16 -5.60
N GLU A 128 -27.91 7.12 -4.27
CA GLU A 128 -29.06 7.08 -3.35
C GLU A 128 -29.57 8.48 -2.93
N GLU A 129 -28.87 9.59 -3.26
CA GLU A 129 -29.40 10.96 -3.18
C GLU A 129 -29.96 11.46 -4.54
N PRO A 130 -31.11 10.92 -4.97
CA PRO A 130 -32.08 11.79 -5.63
C PRO A 130 -33.50 11.47 -5.16
N LEU A 131 -34.08 12.41 -4.40
CA LEU A 131 -35.53 12.68 -4.14
C LEU A 131 -35.84 12.91 -2.65
N ALA A 132 -35.46 14.07 -2.11
CA ALA A 132 -36.28 14.77 -1.11
C ALA A 132 -35.97 16.28 -1.18
N SER A 133 -36.93 17.00 -1.72
CA SER A 133 -37.07 18.45 -1.69
C SER A 133 -37.05 19.01 -0.26
N ASP A 134 -36.52 20.22 -0.13
CA ASP A 134 -36.83 21.23 0.88
C ASP A 134 -36.65 20.86 2.37
N ALA A 135 -35.44 21.06 2.88
CA ALA A 135 -35.24 21.74 4.17
C ALA A 135 -33.79 22.19 4.31
N ALA A 136 -33.62 23.50 4.46
CA ALA A 136 -32.42 24.04 5.05
C ALA A 136 -32.23 23.43 6.46
N ASN A 137 -30.98 23.06 6.74
CA ASN A 137 -30.36 22.91 8.05
C ASN A 137 -29.88 21.49 8.42
N ASP A 138 -28.62 21.50 8.84
CA ASP A 138 -27.88 20.56 9.68
C ASP A 138 -27.29 19.25 9.11
N ASN A 139 -25.98 19.18 9.33
CA ASN A 139 -25.10 18.01 9.35
C ASN A 139 -24.61 17.47 8.01
N HIS A 140 -23.94 18.34 7.26
CA HIS A 140 -22.86 17.92 6.34
C HIS A 140 -21.68 17.37 7.17
N VAL A 141 -21.88 16.21 7.81
CA VAL A 141 -20.79 15.35 8.29
C VAL A 141 -20.22 14.68 7.05
N VAL A 142 -19.56 15.48 6.21
CA VAL A 142 -18.52 14.91 5.35
C VAL A 142 -17.62 14.17 6.30
N ALA A 143 -17.43 12.88 6.05
CA ALA A 143 -16.29 12.17 6.58
C ALA A 143 -15.05 12.94 6.10
N GLU A 144 -14.60 13.90 6.92
CA GLU A 144 -13.52 14.83 6.61
C GLU A 144 -12.31 14.02 6.11
N GLY A 145 -11.99 14.16 4.83
CA GLY A 145 -10.75 13.61 4.25
C GLY A 145 -10.88 12.48 3.22
N VAL A 146 -12.06 12.15 2.70
CA VAL A 146 -12.20 11.23 1.55
C VAL A 146 -12.80 11.98 0.35
N THR A 147 -11.93 12.43 -0.57
CA THR A 147 -12.35 13.00 -1.86
C THR A 147 -12.26 11.95 -2.97
N GLU A 148 -13.08 12.10 -4.01
CA GLU A 148 -13.05 11.23 -5.19
C GLU A 148 -11.64 11.20 -5.83
N GLU A 149 -11.00 12.37 -5.95
CA GLU A 149 -9.62 12.51 -6.45
C GLU A 149 -8.61 11.72 -5.60
N SER A 150 -8.69 11.83 -4.28
CA SER A 150 -7.78 11.12 -3.38
C SER A 150 -7.97 9.60 -3.48
N LEU A 151 -9.22 9.15 -3.64
CA LEU A 151 -9.54 7.75 -3.80
C LEU A 151 -9.09 7.21 -5.16
N SER A 152 -9.25 7.98 -6.24
CA SER A 152 -8.76 7.61 -7.57
C SER A 152 -7.25 7.47 -7.59
N ARG A 153 -6.51 8.45 -7.05
CA ARG A 153 -5.04 8.40 -6.93
C ARG A 153 -4.58 7.18 -6.13
N LEU A 154 -5.26 6.89 -5.03
CA LEU A 154 -4.95 5.73 -4.19
C LEU A 154 -5.22 4.41 -4.93
N LYS A 155 -6.31 4.35 -5.69
CA LYS A 155 -6.63 3.20 -6.55
C LYS A 155 -5.61 3.02 -7.66
N GLY A 156 -5.14 4.10 -8.29
CA GLY A 156 -4.06 4.05 -9.29
C GLY A 156 -2.79 3.44 -8.69
N ALA A 157 -2.35 3.97 -7.54
CA ALA A 157 -1.15 3.51 -6.85
C ALA A 157 -1.22 2.02 -6.46
N VAL A 158 -2.32 1.56 -5.84
CA VAL A 158 -2.44 0.14 -5.47
C VAL A 158 -2.57 -0.77 -6.69
N SER A 159 -3.22 -0.30 -7.76
CA SER A 159 -3.43 -1.09 -8.99
C SER A 159 -2.13 -1.33 -9.72
N PHE A 160 -1.17 -0.39 -9.68
CA PHE A 160 0.17 -0.59 -10.21
C PHE A 160 0.87 -1.77 -9.54
N GLY A 161 1.01 -1.73 -8.20
CA GLY A 161 1.68 -2.79 -7.45
C GLY A 161 0.95 -4.14 -7.56
N TYR A 162 -0.36 -4.15 -7.33
CA TYR A 162 -1.20 -5.34 -7.45
C TYR A 162 -1.13 -5.97 -8.85
N GLY A 163 -1.23 -5.14 -9.89
CA GLY A 163 -1.17 -5.57 -11.28
C GLY A 163 0.20 -6.12 -11.69
N LEU A 164 1.27 -5.46 -11.24
CA LEU A 164 2.65 -5.90 -11.49
C LEU A 164 2.91 -7.28 -10.89
N PHE A 165 2.45 -7.53 -9.67
CA PHE A 165 2.54 -8.86 -9.04
C PHE A 165 1.87 -9.93 -9.90
N HIS A 166 0.60 -9.74 -10.24
CA HIS A 166 -0.14 -10.67 -11.07
C HIS A 166 0.54 -10.94 -12.42
N LEU A 167 1.02 -9.88 -13.07
CA LEU A 167 1.71 -9.99 -14.35
C LEU A 167 3.02 -10.78 -14.22
N CYS A 168 3.89 -10.40 -13.28
CA CYS A 168 5.16 -11.06 -13.02
C CYS A 168 4.96 -12.54 -12.69
N ILE A 169 3.99 -12.87 -11.83
CA ILE A 169 3.67 -14.26 -11.48
C ILE A 169 3.19 -15.04 -12.70
N SER A 170 2.36 -14.42 -13.57
CA SER A 170 1.86 -15.05 -14.80
C SER A 170 2.95 -15.33 -15.85
N MET A 171 4.12 -14.72 -15.72
CA MET A 171 5.27 -14.93 -16.61
C MET A 171 6.18 -16.05 -16.11
N VAL A 172 5.98 -16.56 -14.89
CA VAL A 172 6.86 -17.58 -14.34
C VAL A 172 6.64 -18.93 -15.05
N PRO A 173 7.71 -19.57 -15.54
CA PRO A 173 7.62 -20.84 -16.25
C PRO A 173 6.85 -21.93 -15.46
N PRO A 174 6.07 -22.81 -16.14
CA PRO A 174 5.26 -23.86 -15.50
C PRO A 174 6.04 -24.76 -14.53
N ASN A 175 7.31 -25.00 -14.83
CA ASN A 175 8.19 -25.84 -14.00
C ASN A 175 8.49 -25.20 -12.63
N LEU A 176 8.34 -23.88 -12.50
CA LEU A 176 8.53 -23.12 -11.26
C LEU A 176 7.19 -22.79 -10.56
N LEU A 177 6.04 -23.02 -11.22
CA LEU A 177 4.71 -22.75 -10.64
C LEU A 177 4.43 -23.55 -9.38
N LYS A 178 4.98 -24.76 -9.23
CA LYS A 178 4.82 -25.57 -8.00
C LYS A 178 5.38 -24.87 -6.76
N ILE A 179 6.50 -24.15 -6.92
CA ILE A 179 7.15 -23.40 -5.84
C ILE A 179 6.36 -22.14 -5.51
N ILE A 180 5.82 -21.48 -6.52
CA ILE A 180 4.99 -20.28 -6.37
C ILE A 180 3.63 -20.60 -5.74
N ASN A 181 3.00 -21.70 -6.14
CA ASN A 181 1.76 -22.18 -5.53
C ASN A 181 1.96 -22.54 -4.05
N LEU A 182 3.13 -23.08 -3.67
CA LEU A 182 3.49 -23.33 -2.27
C LEU A 182 3.65 -22.02 -1.47
N LEU A 183 4.09 -20.94 -2.13
CA LEU A 183 4.18 -19.60 -1.53
C LEU A 183 2.82 -18.88 -1.49
N GLY A 184 1.79 -19.37 -2.19
CA GLY A 184 0.42 -18.88 -2.12
C GLY A 184 0.16 -17.61 -2.93
N PHE A 185 0.79 -17.49 -4.10
CA PHE A 185 0.59 -16.37 -5.02
C PHE A 185 -0.40 -16.74 -6.15
N PRO A 186 -1.61 -16.16 -6.20
CA PRO A 186 -2.46 -16.31 -7.37
C PRO A 186 -1.95 -15.38 -8.49
N GLY A 187 -1.53 -15.93 -9.62
CA GLY A 187 -1.18 -15.16 -10.82
C GLY A 187 -2.31 -15.20 -11.83
N ASP A 188 -2.88 -14.04 -12.16
CA ASP A 188 -3.87 -13.89 -13.23
C ASP A 188 -3.39 -12.80 -14.19
N ARG A 189 -3.04 -13.18 -15.41
CA ARG A 189 -2.51 -12.24 -16.42
C ARG A 189 -3.54 -11.17 -16.78
N LEU A 190 -4.81 -11.53 -16.91
CA LEU A 190 -5.86 -10.59 -17.33
C LEU A 190 -6.12 -9.56 -16.24
N GLN A 191 -6.20 -10.02 -14.99
CA GLN A 191 -6.32 -9.12 -13.84
C GLN A 191 -5.11 -8.20 -13.71
N GLY A 192 -3.91 -8.75 -13.92
CA GLY A 192 -2.66 -7.99 -13.93
C GLY A 192 -2.66 -6.87 -14.97
N LEU A 193 -2.99 -7.20 -16.21
CA LEU A 193 -3.05 -6.22 -17.31
C LEU A 193 -4.15 -5.17 -17.08
N SER A 194 -5.36 -5.57 -16.68
CA SER A 194 -6.45 -4.64 -16.40
C SER A 194 -6.10 -3.64 -15.29
N SER A 195 -5.43 -4.10 -14.23
CA SER A 195 -5.01 -3.24 -13.12
C SER A 195 -3.88 -2.28 -13.54
N LEU A 196 -2.94 -2.74 -14.38
CA LEU A 196 -1.88 -1.89 -14.91
C LEU A 196 -2.40 -0.85 -15.91
N THR A 197 -3.36 -1.21 -16.76
CA THR A 197 -4.04 -0.26 -17.65
C THR A 197 -4.73 0.84 -16.85
N TYR A 198 -5.50 0.46 -15.82
CA TYR A 198 -6.13 1.43 -14.92
C TYR A 198 -5.12 2.39 -14.30
N ALA A 199 -3.99 1.86 -13.79
CA ALA A 199 -2.94 2.66 -13.17
C ALA A 199 -2.18 3.57 -14.16
N SER A 200 -2.26 3.31 -15.46
CA SER A 200 -1.61 4.14 -16.49
C SER A 200 -2.46 5.33 -16.94
N GLU A 201 -3.77 5.26 -16.74
CA GLU A 201 -4.75 6.25 -17.19
C GLU A 201 -5.09 7.29 -16.10
N ASN A 202 -4.65 7.07 -14.86
CA ASN A 202 -4.94 7.88 -13.68
C ASN A 202 -3.66 8.33 -12.97
#